data_AF-A0A8C5FK47-F1
#
_entry.id   AF-A0A8C5FK47-F1
#
_cell.length_a   1.000
_cell.length_b   1.000
_cell.length_c   1.000
_cell.angle_alpha   90.00
_cell.angle_beta   90.00
_cell.angle_gamma   90.00
#
_symmetry.space_group_name_H-M   'P 1'
#
loop_
_entity.id
_entity.type
_entity.pdbx_description
1 polymer ?
#
loop_
_entity_poly.entity_id
_entity_poly.type
_entity_poly.pdbx_seq_one_letter_code
_entity_poly.pdbx_strand_id
1 'polypeptide(L)'
;MMTSWQCVSPGAPSAPPAQQGPLQVNVPRYLLRGQGKDEHYEYEVKISVWDKTWTVFRRYSRFREMHRSLRMKYPELAALEFPPKKLFGNRDERMINERRGH
;
A
#
# COMPACT_ATOMS: atom_id res chain seq x y z
N MET A 1 -36.19 -15.05 -49.48
CA MET A 1 -37.35 -14.34 -48.91
C MET A 1 -37.33 -14.54 -47.40
N MET A 2 -37.46 -13.45 -46.62
CA MET A 2 -37.64 -13.36 -45.15
C MET A 2 -36.45 -13.88 -44.30
N THR A 3 -35.93 -13.23 -43.25
CA THR A 3 -36.24 -11.99 -42.51
C THR A 3 -35.04 -11.62 -41.61
N SER A 4 -34.79 -10.31 -41.47
CA SER A 4 -34.28 -9.51 -40.32
C SER A 4 -34.10 -10.22 -38.95
N TRP A 5 -33.17 -9.88 -38.04
CA TRP A 5 -32.93 -8.58 -37.38
C TRP A 5 -31.54 -8.51 -36.69
N GLN A 6 -30.93 -7.33 -36.69
CA GLN A 6 -29.83 -6.93 -35.80
C GLN A 6 -30.38 -6.52 -34.43
N CYS A 7 -29.69 -6.91 -33.36
CA CYS A 7 -29.78 -6.24 -32.07
C CYS A 7 -28.40 -5.68 -31.71
N VAL A 8 -28.28 -4.36 -31.80
CA VAL A 8 -27.26 -3.57 -31.11
C VAL A 8 -27.58 -3.64 -29.61
N SER A 9 -26.63 -4.12 -28.81
CA SER A 9 -26.71 -3.98 -27.36
C SER A 9 -26.43 -2.52 -26.97
N PRO A 10 -27.26 -1.88 -26.14
CA PRO A 10 -26.97 -0.56 -25.63
C PRO A 10 -25.77 -0.63 -24.69
N GLY A 11 -24.90 0.38 -24.79
CA GLY A 11 -23.71 0.53 -23.98
C GLY A 11 -24.02 0.34 -22.50
N ALA A 12 -23.26 -0.55 -21.86
CA ALA A 12 -23.30 -0.72 -20.43
C ALA A 12 -23.03 0.65 -19.76
N PRO A 13 -23.84 1.08 -18.79
CA PRO A 13 -23.44 2.18 -17.93
C PRO A 13 -22.10 1.78 -17.31
N SER A 14 -21.07 2.59 -17.52
CA SER A 14 -19.80 2.46 -16.81
C SER A 14 -20.13 2.33 -15.34
N ALA A 15 -19.83 1.18 -14.75
CA ALA A 15 -19.98 0.95 -13.33
C ALA A 15 -19.43 2.19 -12.60
N PRO A 16 -20.15 2.76 -11.61
CA PRO A 16 -19.55 3.79 -10.77
C PRO A 16 -18.21 3.23 -10.27
N PRO A 17 -17.11 4.02 -10.28
CA PRO A 17 -15.82 3.54 -9.82
C PRO A 17 -16.08 2.87 -8.47
N ALA A 18 -15.81 1.56 -8.41
CA ALA A 18 -16.12 0.72 -7.27
C ALA A 18 -15.76 1.52 -6.02
N GLN A 19 -16.74 1.83 -5.17
CA GLN A 19 -16.56 2.66 -3.99
C GLN A 19 -15.37 2.06 -3.24
N GLN A 20 -14.20 2.68 -3.41
CA GLN A 20 -13.00 2.26 -2.72
C GLN A 20 -13.37 2.48 -1.27
N GLY A 21 -13.32 1.41 -0.46
CA GLY A 21 -13.63 1.51 0.97
C GLY A 21 -12.93 2.72 1.60
N PRO A 22 -13.39 3.21 2.76
CA PRO A 22 -13.03 4.54 3.29
C PRO A 22 -11.52 4.81 3.40
N LEU A 23 -10.70 3.76 3.39
CA LEU A 23 -9.25 3.81 3.30
C LEU A 23 -8.72 2.57 2.54
N GLN A 24 -7.89 2.79 1.53
CA GLN A 24 -7.06 1.77 0.89
C GLN A 24 -5.58 2.15 0.99
N VAL A 25 -4.74 1.19 1.36
CA VAL A 25 -3.28 1.37 1.44
C VAL A 25 -2.61 0.30 0.59
N ASN A 26 -1.70 0.72 -0.28
CA ASN A 26 -0.93 -0.15 -1.16
C ASN A 26 0.56 0.18 -1.09
N VAL A 27 1.42 -0.85 -1.08
CA VAL A 27 2.89 -0.68 -1.03
C VAL A 27 3.55 -1.28 -2.30
N PRO A 28 3.38 -0.66 -3.48
CA PRO A 28 3.65 -1.28 -4.78
C PRO A 28 5.12 -1.34 -5.20
N ARG A 29 6.02 -0.52 -4.64
CA ARG A 29 7.50 -0.61 -4.83
C ARG A 29 8.27 -0.11 -3.61
N TYR A 30 9.56 -0.34 -3.62
CA TYR A 30 10.54 0.29 -2.75
C TYR A 30 11.70 0.79 -3.62
N LEU A 31 12.42 1.78 -3.13
CA LEU A 31 13.53 2.41 -3.85
C LEU A 31 14.71 2.58 -2.91
N LEU A 32 15.91 2.36 -3.42
CA LEU A 32 17.14 2.71 -2.73
C LEU A 32 17.34 4.23 -2.83
N ARG A 33 17.54 4.89 -1.67
CA ARG A 33 17.71 6.33 -1.53
C ARG A 33 18.90 6.63 -0.61
N GLY A 34 19.41 7.85 -0.67
CA GLY A 34 20.63 8.25 0.04
C GLY A 34 21.90 7.84 -0.71
N GLN A 35 23.06 8.18 -0.13
CA GLN A 35 24.36 7.90 -0.72
C GLN A 35 25.36 7.51 0.37
N GLY A 36 26.26 6.58 0.06
CA GLY A 36 27.30 6.14 0.98
C GLY A 36 26.72 5.51 2.25
N LYS A 37 27.04 6.09 3.41
CA LYS A 37 26.59 5.57 4.71
C LYS A 37 25.11 5.83 4.99
N ASP A 38 24.49 6.77 4.27
CA ASP A 38 23.08 7.13 4.41
C ASP A 38 22.18 6.40 3.40
N GLU A 39 22.72 5.42 2.68
CA GLU A 39 21.94 4.57 1.79
C GLU A 39 20.88 3.76 2.57
N HIS A 40 19.62 3.82 2.13
CA HIS A 40 18.51 3.11 2.73
C HIS A 40 17.35 2.88 1.75
N TYR A 41 16.52 1.89 2.05
CA TYR A 41 15.28 1.68 1.30
C TYR A 41 14.14 2.56 1.81
N GLU A 42 13.44 3.19 0.88
CA GLU A 42 12.15 3.83 1.10
C GLU A 42 11.05 3.06 0.38
N TYR A 43 9.95 2.84 1.09
CA TYR A 43 8.75 2.20 0.54
C TYR A 43 7.88 3.26 -0.11
N GLU A 44 7.43 3.01 -1.33
CA GLU A 44 6.31 3.75 -1.90
C GLU A 44 5.04 3.27 -1.25
N VAL A 45 4.33 4.15 -0.55
CA VAL A 45 3.05 3.84 0.07
C VAL A 45 2.00 4.74 -0.56
N LYS A 46 1.12 4.13 -1.34
CA LYS A 46 -0.03 4.76 -1.98
C LYS A 46 -1.23 4.64 -1.05
N ILE A 47 -1.79 5.77 -0.66
CA ILE A 47 -2.92 5.87 0.25
C ILE A 47 -4.07 6.49 -0.53
N SER A 48 -5.21 5.82 -0.54
CA SER A 48 -6.45 6.29 -1.16
C SER A 48 -7.53 6.38 -0.10
N VAL A 49 -8.09 7.57 0.09
CA VAL A 49 -9.19 7.86 1.03
C VAL A 49 -10.27 8.53 0.21
N TRP A 50 -11.38 7.81 -0.01
CA TRP A 50 -12.42 8.21 -0.97
C TRP A 50 -11.79 8.53 -2.34
N ASP A 51 -12.05 9.71 -2.91
CA ASP A 51 -11.53 10.12 -4.21
C ASP A 51 -10.13 10.76 -4.14
N LYS A 52 -9.53 10.84 -2.95
CA LYS A 52 -8.21 11.45 -2.76
C LYS A 52 -7.16 10.38 -2.64
N THR A 53 -6.18 10.43 -3.53
CA THR A 53 -5.04 9.52 -3.51
C THR A 53 -3.74 10.30 -3.43
N TRP A 54 -2.85 9.90 -2.54
CA TRP A 54 -1.50 10.44 -2.45
C TRP A 54 -0.48 9.33 -2.18
N THR A 55 0.77 9.63 -2.48
CA THR A 55 1.88 8.70 -2.30
C THR A 55 2.91 9.31 -1.37
N VAL A 56 3.38 8.52 -0.41
CA VAL A 56 4.52 8.88 0.44
C VAL A 56 5.66 7.89 0.24
N PHE A 57 6.90 8.39 0.34
CA PHE A 57 8.09 7.56 0.39
C PHE A 57 8.64 7.59 1.82
N ARG A 58 8.73 6.42 2.46
CA ARG A 58 9.16 6.34 3.86
C ARG A 58 9.99 5.09 4.11
N ARG A 59 11.07 5.23 4.87
CA ARG A 59 11.87 4.09 5.37
C ARG A 59 11.18 3.37 6.52
N TYR A 60 11.55 2.10 6.74
CA TYR A 60 11.01 1.25 7.81
C TYR A 60 10.99 1.90 9.21
N SER A 61 12.07 2.62 9.59
CA SER A 61 12.15 3.22 10.93
C SER A 61 11.05 4.24 11.19
N ARG A 62 10.60 4.98 10.16
CA ARG A 62 9.51 5.95 10.29
C ARG A 62 8.18 5.29 10.61
N PHE A 63 7.89 4.13 10.00
CA PHE A 63 6.69 3.35 10.34
C PHE A 63 6.77 2.78 11.75
N ARG A 64 7.95 2.33 12.18
CA ARG A 64 8.16 1.82 13.54
C ARG A 64 7.99 2.91 14.61
N GLU A 65 8.49 4.12 14.35
CA GLU A 65 8.28 5.30 15.20
C GLU A 65 6.78 5.61 15.31
N MET A 66 6.08 5.66 14.18
CA MET A 66 4.63 5.88 14.13
C MET A 66 3.86 4.82 14.93
N HIS A 67 4.16 3.53 14.75
CA HIS A 67 3.52 2.44 15.49
C HIS A 67 3.70 2.59 16.99
N ARG A 68 4.92 2.87 17.47
CA ARG A 68 5.19 3.12 18.90
C ARG A 68 4.36 4.28 19.44
N SER A 69 4.33 5.41 18.73
CA SER A 69 3.59 6.60 19.16
C SER A 69 2.08 6.34 19.20
N LEU A 70 1.53 5.64 18.20
CA LEU A 70 0.11 5.30 18.17
C LEU A 70 -0.25 4.32 19.28
N ARG A 71 0.58 3.31 19.53
CA ARG A 71 0.34 2.30 20.57
C ARG A 71 0.33 2.88 21.99
N MET A 72 1.12 3.94 22.22
CA MET A 72 1.11 4.67 23.49
C MET A 72 -0.17 5.51 23.69
N LYS A 73 -0.73 6.03 22.58
CA LYS A 73 -1.90 6.92 22.63
C LYS A 73 -3.23 6.16 22.58
N TYR A 74 -3.24 5.00 21.92
CA TYR A 74 -4.42 4.19 21.65
C TYR A 74 -4.11 2.74 22.05
N PRO A 75 -4.38 2.35 23.31
CA PRO A 75 -4.07 1.02 23.84
C PRO A 75 -4.70 -0.13 23.05
N GLU A 76 -5.83 0.10 22.38
CA GLU A 76 -6.49 -0.86 21.49
C GLU A 76 -5.61 -1.27 20.30
N LEU A 77 -4.66 -0.44 19.90
CA LEU A 77 -3.69 -0.74 18.85
C LEU A 77 -2.53 -1.60 19.35
N ALA A 78 -2.47 -1.95 20.64
CA ALA A 78 -1.40 -2.78 21.21
C ALA A 78 -1.40 -4.21 20.65
N ALA A 79 -2.55 -4.70 20.21
CA ALA A 79 -2.71 -6.00 19.58
C ALA A 79 -2.19 -6.03 18.12
N LEU A 80 -2.00 -4.88 17.49
CA LEU A 80 -1.40 -4.82 16.16
C LEU A 80 0.12 -5.08 16.28
N GLU A 81 0.53 -6.26 15.84
CA GLU A 81 1.94 -6.61 15.77
C GLU A 81 2.63 -5.83 14.65
N PHE A 82 3.80 -5.27 14.95
CA PHE A 82 4.61 -4.59 13.95
C PHE A 82 5.75 -5.50 13.48
N PRO A 83 6.00 -5.62 12.17
CA PRO A 83 7.00 -6.54 11.65
C PRO A 83 8.37 -6.33 12.31
N PRO A 84 9.01 -7.36 12.91
CA PRO A 84 10.27 -7.21 13.60
C PRO A 84 11.42 -6.86 12.65
N LYS A 85 12.37 -6.07 13.16
CA LYS A 85 13.61 -5.75 12.42
C LYS A 85 14.55 -6.96 12.54
N LYS A 86 14.71 -7.75 11.49
CA LYS A 86 15.73 -8.82 11.44
C LYS A 86 17.12 -8.18 11.54
N LEU A 87 18.00 -8.72 12.39
CA LEU A 87 19.33 -8.19 12.71
C LEU A 87 20.36 -8.46 11.60
N PHE A 88 20.07 -9.37 10.67
CA PHE A 88 20.88 -9.68 9.49
C PHE A 88 19.97 -9.80 8.25
N GLY A 89 20.48 -9.46 7.06
CA GLY A 89 19.74 -9.64 5.78
C GLY A 89 18.88 -8.47 5.28
N ASN A 90 19.11 -7.23 5.74
CA ASN A 90 18.33 -6.05 5.30
C ASN A 90 18.42 -5.71 3.79
N ARG A 91 19.27 -6.40 3.02
CA ARG A 91 19.46 -6.23 1.57
C ARG A 91 18.82 -7.35 0.73
N ASP A 92 18.25 -8.39 1.35
CA ASP A 92 17.59 -9.47 0.61
C ASP A 92 16.21 -9.05 0.11
N GLU A 93 16.00 -9.12 -1.21
CA GLU A 93 14.73 -8.93 -1.90
C GLU A 93 13.58 -9.75 -1.29
N ARG A 94 13.90 -10.97 -0.82
CA ARG A 94 12.95 -11.86 -0.12
C ARG A 94 12.39 -11.26 1.18
N MET A 95 13.22 -10.58 1.97
CA MET A 95 12.78 -9.96 3.23
C MET A 95 11.82 -8.79 2.97
N ILE A 96 12.00 -8.10 1.84
CA ILE A 96 11.18 -6.96 1.48
C ILE A 96 9.80 -7.41 0.99
N ASN A 97 9.74 -8.53 0.26
CA ASN A 97 8.46 -9.09 -0.19
C ASN A 97 7.64 -9.68 0.97
N GLU A 98 8.28 -10.31 1.98
CA GLU A 98 7.59 -10.75 3.21
C GLU A 98 6.89 -9.59 3.94
N ARG A 99 7.47 -8.38 3.92
CA ARG A 99 6.91 -7.20 4.62
C ARG A 99 5.74 -6.53 3.90
N ARG A 100 5.42 -6.94 2.67
CA ARG A 100 4.29 -6.38 1.91
C ARG A 100 2.97 -7.07 2.16
N GLY A 101 3.00 -8.31 2.65
CA GLY A 101 1.84 -9.20 2.71
C GLY A 101 1.12 -9.26 4.05
N HIS A 102 1.49 -8.43 5.03
CA HIS A 102 0.90 -8.40 6.37
C HIS A 102 0.27 -7.04 6.67
#